data_AF-A0A1V3WMU3-F1
#
_entry.id   AF-A0A1V3WMU3-F1
#
_cell.length_a   1.000
_cell.length_b   1.000
_cell.length_c   1.000
_cell.angle_alpha   90.00
_cell.angle_beta   90.00
_cell.angle_gamma   90.00
#
_symmetry.space_group_name_H-M   'P 1'
#
loop_
_entity.id
_entity.type
_entity.pdbx_description
1 polymer ?
#
loop_
_entity_poly.entity_id
_entity_poly.type
_entity_poly.pdbx_seq_one_letter_code
_entity_poly.pdbx_strand_id
1 'polypeptide(L)'
;MYAERKRWPLESVVVDARHSRVHAQDCAELDKTKGFIDRIERHIMLQGPLSAIQRDRLMEIASRCPVHRTLRSEVDIRTTGRLRDSNHSQLSPASSIIGDR
;
A
#
# COMPACT_ATOMS: atom_id res chain seq x y z
N MET A 1 16.87 6.40 -5.90
CA MET A 1 17.11 5.43 -7.01
C MET A 1 15.79 5.04 -7.72
N TYR A 2 15.81 4.67 -9.01
CA TYR A 2 14.72 4.74 -10.02
C TYR A 2 14.12 6.15 -10.22
N ALA A 3 13.38 6.70 -9.26
CA ALA A 3 12.78 8.04 -9.36
C ALA A 3 13.83 9.14 -9.57
N GLU A 4 14.89 9.16 -8.76
CA GLU A 4 16.05 10.05 -8.93
C GLU A 4 16.74 9.88 -10.30
N ARG A 5 16.89 8.65 -10.80
CA ARG A 5 17.52 8.37 -12.11
C ARG A 5 16.67 8.91 -13.26
N LYS A 6 15.35 8.89 -13.10
CA LYS A 6 14.38 9.44 -14.04
C LYS A 6 14.09 10.92 -13.80
N ARG A 7 14.72 11.54 -12.78
CA ARG A 7 14.47 12.92 -12.34
C ARG A 7 12.98 13.20 -12.06
N TRP A 8 12.28 12.23 -11.48
CA TRP A 8 10.89 12.41 -11.09
C TRP A 8 10.79 13.16 -9.75
N PRO A 9 9.79 14.03 -9.58
CA PRO A 9 9.64 14.86 -8.38
C PRO A 9 9.00 14.06 -7.22
N LEU A 10 9.60 12.93 -6.89
CA LEU A 10 9.25 12.15 -5.71
C LEU A 10 9.98 12.75 -4.51
N GLU A 11 9.23 13.31 -3.57
CA GLU A 11 9.76 14.00 -2.40
C GLU A 11 9.99 13.03 -1.24
N SER A 12 9.05 12.10 -1.05
CA SER A 12 9.08 11.17 0.07
C SER A 12 8.29 9.90 -0.24
N VAL A 13 8.74 8.79 0.36
CA VAL A 13 8.05 7.50 0.33
C VAL A 13 7.90 7.02 1.75
N VAL A 14 6.67 6.68 2.15
CA VAL A 14 6.38 6.05 3.43
C VAL A 14 5.85 4.65 3.17
N VAL A 15 6.38 3.65 3.88
CA VAL A 15 5.96 2.26 3.77
C VAL A 15 5.58 1.76 5.15
N ASP A 16 4.30 1.43 5.32
CA ASP A 16 3.83 0.71 6.51
C ASP A 16 3.70 -0.77 6.15
N ALA A 17 4.32 -1.65 6.93
CA ALA A 17 4.20 -3.09 6.77
C ALA A 17 3.62 -3.71 8.04
N ARG A 18 2.64 -4.59 7.88
CA ARG A 18 2.04 -5.36 8.97
C ARG A 18 2.15 -6.84 8.67
N HIS A 19 2.52 -7.60 9.68
CA HIS A 19 2.53 -9.06 9.63
C HIS A 19 1.43 -9.59 10.53
N SER A 20 0.68 -10.56 10.04
CA SER A 20 -0.38 -11.25 10.76
C SER A 20 -0.41 -12.71 10.36
N ARG A 21 -1.08 -13.53 11.16
CA ARG A 21 -1.32 -14.93 10.86
C ARG A 21 -2.81 -15.11 10.63
N VAL A 22 -3.21 -15.60 9.46
CA VAL A 22 -4.61 -15.73 9.04
C VAL A 22 -4.94 -17.16 8.70
N HIS A 23 -6.21 -17.55 8.84
CA HIS A 23 -6.64 -18.90 8.51
C HIS A 23 -6.61 -19.09 7.00
N ALA A 24 -6.07 -20.21 6.52
CA ALA A 24 -5.94 -20.47 5.07
C ALA A 24 -7.29 -20.47 4.34
N GLN A 25 -8.38 -20.79 5.04
CA GLN A 25 -9.75 -20.77 4.49
C GLN A 25 -10.25 -19.37 4.14
N ASP A 26 -9.72 -18.33 4.78
CA ASP A 26 -10.07 -16.93 4.51
C ASP A 26 -9.20 -16.31 3.41
N CYS A 27 -8.32 -17.12 2.81
CA CYS A 27 -7.42 -16.71 1.73
C CYS A 27 -7.91 -17.32 0.41
N ALA A 28 -8.72 -16.55 -0.32
CA ALA A 28 -9.38 -17.00 -1.56
C ALA A 28 -8.43 -17.43 -2.71
N GLU A 29 -7.12 -17.23 -2.57
CA GLU A 29 -6.11 -17.47 -3.61
C GLU A 29 -5.20 -18.68 -3.35
N LEU A 30 -5.33 -19.39 -2.22
CA LEU A 30 -4.45 -20.53 -1.91
C LEU A 30 -5.23 -21.83 -1.84
N ASP A 31 -4.84 -22.77 -2.70
CA ASP A 31 -5.44 -24.08 -2.83
C ASP A 31 -5.11 -24.94 -1.59
N LYS A 32 -5.97 -24.84 -0.57
CA LYS A 32 -6.24 -25.87 0.46
C LYS A 32 -5.03 -26.46 1.19
N THR A 33 -4.20 -25.63 1.83
CA THR A 33 -3.37 -26.09 2.95
C THR A 33 -4.16 -25.90 4.26
N LYS A 34 -4.55 -26.98 4.94
CA LYS A 34 -5.19 -26.87 6.26
C LYS A 34 -4.19 -26.26 7.25
N GLY A 35 -4.46 -25.04 7.73
CA GLY A 35 -3.62 -24.37 8.72
C GLY A 35 -3.72 -22.85 8.70
N PHE A 36 -2.76 -22.22 9.36
CA PHE A 36 -2.57 -20.77 9.34
C PHE A 36 -1.48 -20.40 8.35
N ILE A 37 -1.68 -19.32 7.61
CA ILE A 37 -0.69 -18.72 6.72
C ILE A 37 -0.20 -17.40 7.32
N ASP A 38 1.03 -17.04 7.01
CA ASP A 38 1.55 -15.71 7.32
C ASP A 38 1.07 -14.72 6.24
N ARG A 39 0.50 -13.60 6.66
CA ARG A 39 0.08 -12.51 5.78
C ARG A 39 0.90 -11.27 6.08
N ILE A 40 1.51 -10.70 5.04
CA ILE A 40 2.21 -9.42 5.12
C ILE A 40 1.47 -8.40 4.26
N GLU A 41 0.90 -7.39 4.92
CA GLU A 41 0.25 -6.26 4.27
C GLU A 41 1.21 -5.09 4.21
N ARG A 42 1.29 -4.45 3.05
CA ARG A 42 2.14 -3.26 2.83
C ARG A 42 1.28 -2.12 2.29
N HIS A 43 1.45 -0.96 2.89
CA HIS A 43 0.81 0.27 2.48
C HIS A 43 1.91 1.24 2.06
N ILE A 44 1.90 1.62 0.79
CA ILE A 44 2.93 2.47 0.20
C ILE A 44 2.30 3.83 -0.09
N MET A 45 2.90 4.86 0.48
CA MET A 45 2.54 6.25 0.25
C MET A 45 3.65 6.94 -0.53
N LEU A 46 3.28 7.51 -1.68
CA LEU A 46 4.17 8.32 -2.50
C LEU A 46 3.77 9.80 -2.34
N GLN A 47 4.75 10.66 -2.07
CA GLN A 47 4.58 12.09 -1.89
C GLN A 47 5.39 12.87 -2.92
N GLY A 48 4.77 13.92 -3.46
CA GLY A 48 5.34 14.81 -4.49
C GLY A 48 4.45 14.92 -5.73
N PRO A 49 4.71 15.90 -6.62
CA PRO A 49 3.88 16.19 -7.80
C PRO A 49 4.11 15.18 -8.94
N LEU A 50 3.79 13.91 -8.67
CA LEU A 50 3.93 12.81 -9.61
C LEU A 50 2.71 12.72 -10.53
N SER A 51 2.93 12.47 -11.83
CA SER A 51 1.84 12.12 -12.75
C SER A 51 1.33 10.71 -12.49
N ALA A 52 0.12 10.38 -12.96
CA ALA A 52 -0.46 9.04 -12.84
C ALA A 52 0.50 7.95 -13.36
N ILE A 53 1.09 8.17 -14.54
CA ILE A 53 2.05 7.24 -15.15
C ILE A 53 3.28 7.04 -14.26
N GLN A 54 3.77 8.09 -13.60
CA GLN A 54 4.92 7.99 -12.70
C GLN A 54 4.56 7.18 -11.44
N ARG A 55 3.36 7.42 -10.88
CA ARG A 55 2.85 6.69 -9.71
C ARG A 55 2.70 5.20 -10.01
N ASP A 56 2.08 4.85 -11.13
CA ASP A 56 1.85 3.47 -11.53
C ASP A 56 3.17 2.72 -11.70
N ARG A 57 4.16 3.35 -12.34
CA ARG A 57 5.49 2.76 -12.49
C ARG A 57 6.22 2.59 -11.17
N LEU A 58 6.11 3.54 -10.25
CA LEU A 58 6.70 3.41 -8.92
C LEU A 58 6.04 2.26 -8.13
N MET A 59 4.71 2.14 -8.21
CA MET A 59 3.98 1.03 -7.58
C MET A 59 4.32 -0.33 -8.20
N GLU A 60 4.47 -0.41 -9.53
CA GLU A 60 4.90 -1.63 -10.24
C GLU A 60 6.29 -2.09 -9.80
N ILE A 61 7.20 -1.16 -9.53
CA ILE A 61 8.54 -1.49 -9.04
C ILE A 61 8.50 -1.91 -7.58
N ALA A 62 7.70 -1.21 -6.77
CA ALA A 62 7.55 -1.51 -5.36
C ALA A 62 6.90 -2.89 -5.11
N SER A 63 6.06 -3.39 -6.03
CA SER A 63 5.45 -4.71 -5.94
C SER A 63 6.41 -5.88 -6.21
N ARG A 64 7.57 -5.63 -6.84
CA ARG A 64 8.59 -6.66 -7.13
C ARG A 64 9.45 -7.03 -5.91
N CYS A 65 8.91 -6.84 -4.70
CA CYS A 65 9.67 -6.84 -3.45
C CYS A 65 10.37 -8.19 -3.17
N PRO A 66 11.69 -8.23 -2.96
CA PRO A 66 12.50 -9.46 -2.90
C PRO A 66 12.25 -10.34 -1.65
N VAL A 67 11.53 -9.83 -0.64
CA VAL A 67 11.28 -10.53 0.63
C VAL A 67 10.41 -11.78 0.48
N HIS A 68 9.68 -11.95 -0.63
CA HIS A 68 8.93 -13.18 -0.94
C HIS A 68 9.86 -14.40 -0.96
N ARG A 69 11.14 -14.20 -1.32
CA ARG A 69 12.16 -15.26 -1.39
C ARG A 69 12.75 -15.67 -0.04
N THR A 70 12.55 -14.89 1.01
CA THR A 70 13.22 -15.10 2.31
C THR A 70 12.35 -15.83 3.33
N LEU A 71 11.04 -15.86 3.12
CA LEU A 71 10.08 -16.44 4.07
C LEU A 71 9.87 -17.93 3.76
N ARG A 72 10.15 -18.80 4.74
CA ARG A 72 10.14 -20.27 4.63
C ARG A 72 8.73 -20.91 4.65
N SER A 73 7.67 -20.11 4.53
CA SER A 73 6.27 -20.51 4.68
C SER A 73 5.43 -19.95 3.52
N GLU A 74 4.27 -20.53 3.25
CA GLU A 74 3.29 -19.94 2.32
C GLU A 74 2.86 -18.57 2.87
N VAL A 75 3.33 -17.48 2.24
CA VAL A 75 3.06 -16.10 2.66
C VAL A 75 2.18 -15.40 1.64
N ASP A 76 1.02 -14.90 2.09
CA ASP A 76 0.15 -14.00 1.32
C ASP A 76 0.63 -12.55 1.48
N ILE A 77 0.89 -11.86 0.37
CA ILE A 77 1.46 -10.52 0.38
C ILE A 77 0.59 -9.56 -0.40
N ARG A 78 0.03 -8.59 0.32
CA ARG A 78 -0.90 -7.59 -0.23
C ARG A 78 -0.27 -6.21 -0.20
N THR A 79 -0.25 -5.53 -1.34
CA THR A 79 0.28 -4.16 -1.46
C THR A 79 -0.82 -3.21 -1.87
N THR A 80 -1.03 -2.14 -1.09
CA THR A 80 -1.97 -1.06 -1.42
C THR A 80 -1.22 0.27 -1.56
N GLY A 81 -1.62 1.10 -2.52
CA GLY A 81 -1.04 2.42 -2.78
C GLY A 81 -1.96 3.55 -2.31
N ARG A 82 -1.41 4.55 -1.64
CA ARG A 82 -2.10 5.79 -1.23
C ARG A 82 -1.31 7.00 -1.71
N LEU A 83 -1.97 7.98 -2.29
CA LEU A 83 -1.34 9.18 -2.86
C LEU A 83 -1.71 10.38 -2.00
N ARG A 84 -0.73 11.20 -1.62
CA ARG A 84 -0.96 12.46 -0.92
C ARG A 84 -0.38 13.58 -1.77
N ASP A 85 -1.28 14.33 -2.40
CA ASP A 85 -0.91 15.40 -3.33
C ASP A 85 -0.76 16.71 -2.57
N SER A 86 0.45 17.26 -2.58
CA SER A 86 0.76 18.59 -2.07
C SER A 86 0.40 19.64 -3.12
N ASN A 87 -0.89 19.82 -3.44
CA ASN A 87 -1.38 21.00 -4.15
C ASN A 87 -2.80 21.38 -3.68
N HIS A 88 -2.81 22.19 -2.61
CA HIS A 88 -3.74 23.26 -2.20
C HIS A 88 -5.19 23.27 -2.74
N SER A 89 -6.16 22.98 -1.85
CA SER A 89 -7.32 23.85 -1.57
C SER A 89 -8.11 23.24 -0.40
N GLN A 90 -8.47 24.11 0.53
CA GLN A 90 -9.22 23.79 1.74
C GLN A 90 -10.59 23.18 1.44
N LEU A 91 -11.06 22.28 2.33
CA LEU A 91 -12.39 22.34 2.96
C LEU A 91 -12.58 21.17 3.94
N SER A 92 -12.36 21.47 5.23
CA SER A 92 -13.23 21.08 6.34
C SER A 92 -12.75 21.83 7.59
N PRO A 93 -13.62 22.21 8.54
CA PRO A 93 -14.65 21.33 9.08
C PRO A 93 -16.02 21.95 9.45
N ALA A 94 -16.97 21.05 9.68
CA ALA A 94 -18.12 21.13 10.61
C ALA A 94 -19.29 22.10 10.34
N SER A 95 -20.47 21.52 10.07
CA SER A 95 -21.80 21.80 10.64
C SER A 95 -22.79 20.86 9.91
N SER A 96 -23.66 20.07 10.53
CA SER A 96 -24.60 20.46 11.57
C SER A 96 -24.92 19.32 12.54
N ILE A 97 -25.01 19.70 13.81
CA ILE A 97 -25.78 19.00 14.85
C ILE A 97 -27.24 19.54 14.77
N ILE A 98 -28.19 18.69 15.17
CA ILE A 98 -29.55 18.95 15.68
C ILE A 98 -30.70 18.99 14.67
N GLY A 99 -31.63 18.05 14.88
CA GLY A 99 -32.98 18.04 14.34
C GLY A 99 -33.82 16.94 14.99
N ASP A 100 -33.87 16.96 16.33
CA ASP A 100 -34.78 16.16 17.16
C ASP A 100 -36.21 16.67 16.94
N ARG A 101 -37.14 15.78 16.61
CA ARG A 101 -38.59 15.97 16.74
C ARG A 101 -39.30 14.64 16.85
#